data_AF-A0A7Y6XQ39-F1
#
_entry.id   AF-A0A7Y6XQ39-F1
#
_cell.length_a   1.000
_cell.length_b   1.000
_cell.length_c   1.000
_cell.angle_alpha   90.00
_cell.angle_beta   90.00
_cell.angle_gamma   90.00
#
_symmetry.space_group_name_H-M   'P 1'
#
loop_
_entity.id
_entity.type
_entity.pdbx_description
1 polymer ?
#
loop_
_entity_poly.entity_id
_entity_poly.type
_entity_poly.pdbx_seq_one_letter_code
_entity_poly.pdbx_strand_id
1 'polypeptide(L)' 'SEEQIEALLAEQNHKQVLDFGTGKLPQLSKSDFYHITAEGPKKYLKAHPLAEISTDVDKKKALWKGLQEMFL' A
#
# COMPACT_ATOMS: atom_id res chain seq x y z
N SER A 1 8.81 -12.29 10.85
CA SER A 1 9.80 -12.40 9.75
C SER A 1 9.13 -12.04 8.43
N GLU A 2 9.88 -11.72 7.36
CA GLU A 2 9.31 -11.48 6.01
C GLU A 2 8.44 -12.66 5.55
N GLU A 3 8.87 -13.89 5.84
CA GLU A 3 8.11 -15.13 5.56
C GLU A 3 6.72 -15.16 6.21
N GLN A 4 6.53 -14.57 7.39
CA GLN A 4 5.22 -14.52 8.05
C GLN A 4 4.27 -13.55 7.36
N ILE A 5 4.80 -12.46 6.79
CA ILE A 5 4.02 -11.48 6.03
C ILE A 5 3.58 -12.10 4.71
N GLU A 6 4.49 -12.78 4.01
CA GLU A 6 4.17 -13.47 2.76
C GLU A 6 3.15 -14.60 2.96
N ALA A 7 3.29 -15.40 4.03
CA ALA A 7 2.33 -16.45 4.37
C ALA A 7 0.92 -15.89 4.61
N LEU A 8 0.80 -14.79 5.36
CA LEU A 8 -0.47 -14.11 5.61
C LEU A 8 -1.08 -13.56 4.31
N LEU A 9 -0.25 -12.97 3.44
CA LEU A 9 -0.67 -12.43 2.15
C LEU A 9 -1.13 -13.52 1.16
N ALA A 10 -0.60 -14.74 1.29
CA ALA A 10 -0.99 -15.90 0.50
C ALA A 10 -2.28 -16.54 1.02
N GLU A 11 -2.43 -16.71 2.34
CA GLU A 11 -3.58 -17.37 2.96
C GLU A 11 -4.88 -16.59 2.80
N GLN A 12 -4.83 -15.25 2.85
CA GLN A 12 -6.05 -14.43 2.77
C GLN A 12 -6.40 -13.95 1.36
N ASN A 13 -5.62 -14.34 0.33
CA ASN A 13 -5.81 -13.96 -1.07
C ASN A 13 -6.13 -12.47 -1.26
N HIS A 14 -5.39 -11.61 -0.56
CA HIS A 14 -5.65 -10.17 -0.57
C HIS A 14 -5.47 -9.60 -1.98
N LYS A 15 -6.56 -9.15 -2.59
CA LYS A 15 -6.56 -8.47 -3.89
C LYS A 15 -6.05 -7.04 -3.80
N GLN A 16 -6.11 -6.42 -2.63
CA GLN A 16 -5.60 -5.08 -2.37
C GLN A 16 -4.69 -5.10 -1.13
N VAL A 17 -3.50 -4.50 -1.24
CA VAL A 17 -2.53 -4.40 -0.14
C VAL A 17 -2.08 -2.95 0.01
N LEU A 18 -2.07 -2.45 1.25
CA LEU A 18 -1.61 -1.12 1.59
C LEU A 18 -0.36 -1.18 2.47
N ASP A 19 0.66 -0.42 2.08
CA ASP A 19 1.86 -0.22 2.88
C ASP A 19 1.92 1.20 3.42
N PHE A 20 2.02 1.36 4.74
CA PHE A 20 2.15 2.67 5.39
C PHE A 20 3.60 2.90 5.81
N GLY A 21 4.50 2.90 4.82
CA GLY A 21 5.92 3.17 5.02
C GLY A 21 6.66 2.09 5.81
N THR A 22 6.22 0.83 5.76
CA THR A 22 6.93 -0.24 6.47
C THR A 22 8.22 -0.63 5.76
N GLY A 23 8.28 -0.44 4.43
CA GLY A 23 9.43 -0.80 3.60
C GLY A 23 9.68 -2.31 3.50
N LYS A 24 8.76 -3.14 4.00
CA LYS A 24 8.91 -4.60 4.08
C LYS A 24 8.38 -5.34 2.86
N LEU A 25 7.80 -4.64 1.89
CA LEU A 25 7.23 -5.20 0.68
C LEU A 25 8.16 -4.89 -0.51
N PRO A 26 8.96 -5.87 -0.99
CA PRO A 26 9.90 -5.66 -2.09
C PRO A 26 9.22 -5.11 -3.35
N GLN A 27 7.99 -5.55 -3.64
CA GLN A 27 7.18 -5.09 -4.78
C GLN A 27 6.83 -3.59 -4.72
N LEU A 28 6.86 -2.97 -3.55
CA LEU A 28 6.61 -1.54 -3.35
C LEU A 28 7.89 -0.72 -3.19
N SER A 29 9.07 -1.34 -3.16
CA SER A 29 10.35 -0.65 -2.95
C SER A 29 10.58 0.47 -3.98
N LYS A 30 10.27 0.22 -5.26
CA LYS A 30 10.41 1.16 -6.39
C LYS A 30 9.12 1.88 -6.77
N SER A 31 8.01 1.63 -6.07
CA SER A 31 6.74 2.28 -6.36
C SER A 31 6.71 3.70 -5.79
N ASP A 32 6.06 4.59 -6.53
CA ASP A 32 5.76 5.96 -6.09
C ASP A 32 4.68 5.96 -5.00
N PHE A 33 4.72 6.98 -4.15
CA PHE A 33 3.70 7.15 -3.12
C PHE A 33 2.34 7.47 -3.76
N TYR A 34 1.31 6.82 -3.22
CA TYR A 34 -0.10 6.96 -3.60
C TYR A 34 -0.45 6.56 -5.03
N HIS A 35 0.47 5.89 -5.74
CA HIS A 35 0.20 5.29 -7.04
C HIS A 35 -0.16 3.82 -6.90
N ILE A 36 -1.09 3.36 -7.73
CA ILE A 36 -1.52 1.96 -7.73
C ILE A 36 -0.56 1.15 -8.59
N THR A 37 0.13 0.21 -7.95
CA THR A 37 0.95 -0.78 -8.64
C THR A 37 0.17 -2.08 -8.72
N ALA A 38 -0.01 -2.63 -9.92
CA ALA A 38 -0.68 -3.91 -10.13
C ALA A 38 0.33 -5.02 -10.44
N GLU A 39 0.18 -6.17 -9.78
CA GLU A 39 0.97 -7.38 -10.05
C GLU A 39 0.00 -8.56 -10.16
N GLY A 40 -0.32 -8.94 -11.40
CA GLY A 40 -1.37 -9.92 -11.69
C GLY A 40 -2.74 -9.47 -11.12
N PRO A 41 -3.41 -10.30 -10.29
CA PRO A 41 -4.70 -9.96 -9.71
C PRO A 41 -4.62 -9.05 -8.47
N LYS A 42 -3.40 -8.73 -8.00
CA LYS A 42 -3.18 -7.95 -6.78
C LYS A 42 -2.88 -6.49 -7.14
N LYS A 43 -3.53 -5.58 -6.42
CA LYS A 43 -3.26 -4.14 -6.42
C LYS A 43 -2.53 -3.77 -5.14
N TYR A 44 -1.53 -2.91 -5.24
CA TYR A 44 -0.73 -2.43 -4.12
C TYR A 44 -0.74 -0.90 -4.10
N LEU A 45 -0.77 -0.33 -2.90
CA LEU A 45 -0.68 1.11 -2.67
C LEU A 45 0.38 1.37 -1.63
N LYS A 46 1.43 2.07 -2.03
CA LYS A 46 2.46 2.58 -1.11
C LYS A 46 2.04 3.94 -0.58
N ALA A 47 2.00 4.10 0.73
CA ALA A 47 1.65 5.33 1.41
C ALA A 47 2.76 5.72 2.39
N HIS A 48 2.78 7.00 2.78
CA HIS A 48 3.65 7.48 3.86
C HIS A 48 3.27 6.84 5.21
N PRO A 49 4.15 6.92 6.23
CA PRO A 49 3.81 6.53 7.58
C PRO A 49 2.55 7.25 8.10
N LEU A 50 1.72 6.54 8.87
CA LEU A 50 0.48 7.08 9.42
C LEU A 50 0.68 8.37 10.25
N ALA A 51 1.81 8.48 10.95
CA ALA A 51 2.17 9.67 11.71
C ALA A 51 2.36 10.92 10.82
N GLU A 52 2.89 10.75 9.60
CA GLU A 52 3.00 11.85 8.64
C GLU A 52 1.65 12.17 8.01
N ILE A 53 0.89 11.14 7.64
CA ILE A 53 -0.44 11.32 7.05
C ILE A 53 -1.38 12.03 8.02
N SER A 54 -1.30 11.75 9.33
CA SER A 54 -2.19 12.36 10.31
C SER A 54 -2.02 13.87 10.45
N THR A 55 -0.83 14.39 10.14
CA THR A 55 -0.47 15.80 10.31
C THR A 55 -0.44 16.60 9.00
N ASP A 56 -0.39 15.93 7.85
CA ASP A 56 -0.32 16.54 6.53
C ASP A 56 -1.62 16.36 5.73
N VAL A 57 -2.31 17.46 5.44
CA VAL A 57 -3.59 17.46 4.72
C VAL A 57 -3.43 17.00 3.27
N ASP A 58 -2.33 17.31 2.62
CA ASP A 58 -2.12 16.95 1.22
C ASP A 58 -1.83 15.45 1.10
N LYS A 59 -1.10 14.88 2.06
CA LYS A 59 -0.95 13.42 2.18
C LYS A 59 -2.27 12.70 2.46
N LYS A 60 -3.18 13.28 3.25
CA LYS A 60 -4.54 12.73 3.45
C LYS A 60 -5.32 12.71 2.14
N LYS A 61 -5.30 13.81 1.38
CA LYS A 61 -5.99 13.91 0.08
C LYS A 61 -5.40 12.92 -0.93
N ALA A 62 -4.07 12.80 -0.98
CA ALA A 62 -3.39 11.86 -1.87
C ALA A 62 -3.75 10.40 -1.52
N LEU A 63 -3.74 10.05 -0.22
CA LEU A 63 -4.19 8.73 0.24
C LEU A 63 -5.64 8.47 -0.15
N TRP A 64 -6.54 9.43 0.08
CA TRP A 64 -7.94 9.29 -0.27
C TRP A 64 -8.13 9.03 -1.76
N LYS A 65 -7.42 9.77 -2.61
CA LYS A 65 -7.48 9.61 -4.07
C LYS A 65 -6.97 8.23 -4.51
N GLY A 66 -5.86 7.76 -3.93
CA GLY A 66 -5.34 6.41 -4.18
C GLY A 66 -6.29 5.30 -3.72
N LEU A 67 -6.94 5.48 -2.57
CA LEU A 67 -7.98 4.56 -2.09
C LEU A 67 -9.18 4.52 -3.05
N GLN A 68 -9.63 5.68 -3.54
CA GLN A 68 -10.70 5.73 -4.53
C GLN A 68 -10.33 4.93 -5.78
N GLU A 69 -9.14 5.12 -6.36
CA GLU A 69 -8.69 4.38 -7.55
C GLU A 69 -8.49 2.87 -7.30
N MET A 70 -8.14 2.50 -6.07
CA MET A 70 -7.93 1.11 -5.70
C MET A 70 -9.25 0.31 -5.64
N PHE A 71 -10.29 0.94 -5.09
CA PHE A 71 -11.54 0.28 -4.67
C PHE A 71 -12.78 0.64 -5.49
N LEU A 72 -12.78 1.76 -6.22
CA LEU A 72 -13.85 2.19 -7.12
C LEU A 72 -13.45 1.95 -8.58
#